data_AF-A0AAW2X6W9-F1
#
_entry.id   AF-A0AAW2X6W9-F1
#
_cell.length_a   1.000
_cell.length_b   1.000
_cell.length_c   1.000
_cell.angle_alpha   90.00
_cell.angle_beta   90.00
_cell.angle_gamma   90.00
#
_symmetry.space_group_name_H-M   'P 1'
#
loop_
_entity.id
_entity.type
_entity.pdbx_description
1 polymer ?
#
loop_
_entity_poly.entity_id
_entity_poly.type
_entity_poly.pdbx_seq_one_letter_code
_entity_poly.pdbx_strand_id
1 'polypeptide(L)'
;MPDDHSFPVDCYNTKKLIKDLGLPLEKIDTCKNGCMLYWKDNIDLDYCKFCGEARYKPTRERNSNRKKTLYAVLRYLPITPRLQRLYASQVTAEQMT
;
A
#
# COMPACT_ATOMS: atom_id res chain seq x y z
N MET A 1 -15.91 -0.16 29.40
CA MET A 1 -15.62 0.20 27.99
C MET A 1 -16.95 0.28 27.28
N PRO A 2 -17.16 1.11 26.24
CA PRO A 2 -18.42 1.08 25.51
C PRO A 2 -18.56 -0.30 24.84
N ASP A 3 -19.68 -0.97 25.06
CA ASP A 3 -19.93 -2.35 24.62
C ASP A 3 -20.18 -2.49 23.10
N ASP A 4 -20.25 -1.38 22.37
CA ASP A 4 -20.61 -1.31 20.95
C ASP A 4 -19.42 -1.03 20.01
N HIS A 5 -18.26 -1.63 20.25
CA HIS A 5 -17.18 -1.64 19.27
C HIS A 5 -17.31 -2.86 18.36
N SER A 6 -18.19 -2.77 17.36
CA SER A 6 -18.32 -3.77 16.29
C SER A 6 -17.06 -3.77 15.41
N PHE A 7 -16.03 -4.48 15.85
CA PHE A 7 -14.88 -4.73 15.01
C PHE A 7 -15.33 -5.50 13.76
N PRO A 8 -14.90 -5.08 12.56
CA PRO A 8 -15.25 -5.78 11.34
C PRO A 8 -14.77 -7.22 11.41
N VAL A 9 -15.71 -8.16 11.23
CA VAL A 9 -15.52 -9.61 11.37
C VAL A 9 -14.40 -10.15 10.46
N ASP A 10 -14.25 -9.55 9.27
CA ASP A 10 -13.32 -10.03 8.24
C ASP A 10 -12.47 -8.93 7.63
N CYS A 11 -11.27 -9.32 7.15
CA CYS A 11 -10.31 -8.44 6.48
C CYS A 11 -10.90 -7.72 5.25
N TYR A 12 -11.91 -8.31 4.59
CA TYR A 12 -12.62 -7.64 3.50
C TYR A 12 -13.45 -6.45 4.01
N ASN A 13 -14.26 -6.66 5.06
CA ASN A 13 -15.06 -5.61 5.67
C ASN A 13 -14.17 -4.52 6.27
N THR A 14 -13.03 -4.89 6.87
CA THR A 14 -12.04 -3.92 7.35
C THR A 14 -11.48 -3.07 6.20
N LYS A 15 -11.12 -3.68 5.06
CA LYS A 15 -10.62 -2.93 3.89
C LYS A 15 -11.68 -2.01 3.30
N LYS A 16 -12.92 -2.47 3.25
CA LYS A 16 -14.06 -1.68 2.78
C LYS A 16 -14.28 -0.47 3.68
N LEU A 17 -14.35 -0.69 4.99
CA LEU A 17 -14.47 0.39 5.99
C LEU A 17 -13.32 1.40 5.88
N ILE A 18 -12.08 0.93 5.78
CA ILE A 18 -10.89 1.79 5.59
C ILE A 18 -11.02 2.64 4.32
N LYS A 19 -11.53 2.07 3.22
CA LYS A 19 -11.78 2.79 1.98
C LYS A 19 -12.91 3.82 2.13
N ASP A 20 -14.00 3.46 2.81
CA ASP A 20 -15.16 4.32 3.05
C ASP A 20 -14.80 5.51 3.97
N LEU A 21 -13.90 5.31 4.93
CA LEU A 21 -13.29 6.36 5.76
C LEU A 21 -12.26 7.21 4.99
N GLY A 22 -12.08 6.95 3.70
CA GLY A 22 -11.13 7.64 2.83
C GLY A 22 -9.68 7.41 3.23
N LEU A 23 -9.32 6.24 3.72
CA LEU A 23 -7.93 5.87 4.00
C LEU A 23 -7.48 4.85 2.94
N PRO A 24 -7.39 5.22 1.65
CA PRO A 24 -7.06 4.25 0.61
C PRO A 24 -5.70 3.60 0.89
N LEU A 25 -5.65 2.28 0.79
CA LEU A 25 -4.42 1.51 0.99
C LEU A 25 -3.82 1.17 -0.37
N GLU A 26 -2.70 1.80 -0.70
CA GLU A 26 -1.93 1.52 -1.89
C GLU A 26 -0.91 0.43 -1.61
N LYS A 27 -0.68 -0.45 -2.58
CA LYS A 27 0.31 -1.51 -2.48
C LYS A 27 1.44 -1.20 -3.43
N ILE A 28 2.65 -1.13 -2.88
CA ILE A 28 3.89 -0.84 -3.61
C ILE A 28 4.76 -2.07 -3.53
N ASP A 29 5.20 -2.55 -4.68
CA ASP A 29 6.12 -3.69 -4.72
C ASP A 29 7.50 -3.23 -4.27
N THR A 30 8.17 -4.04 -3.45
CA THR A 30 9.50 -3.70 -2.93
C THR A 30 10.49 -4.80 -3.18
N CYS A 31 11.77 -4.41 -3.26
CA CYS A 31 12.85 -5.38 -3.21
C CYS A 31 12.75 -6.19 -1.90
N LYS A 32 13.08 -7.49 -1.96
CA LYS A 32 13.14 -8.40 -0.81
C LYS A 32 13.96 -7.82 0.36
N ASN A 33 15.06 -7.13 0.04
CA ASN A 33 15.97 -6.54 1.02
C ASN A 33 15.62 -5.07 1.34
N GLY A 34 14.51 -4.53 0.82
CA GLY A 34 14.10 -3.15 1.04
C GLY A 34 14.93 -2.08 0.31
N CYS A 35 15.85 -2.47 -0.58
CA CYS A 35 16.76 -1.52 -1.24
C CYS A 35 16.05 -0.50 -2.15
N MET A 36 14.92 -0.89 -2.76
CA MET A 36 14.17 -0.01 -3.65
C MET A 36 12.69 -0.38 -3.71
N LEU A 37 11.89 0.60 -4.13
CA LEU A 37 10.49 0.47 -4.48
C LEU A 37 10.35 0.34 -6.01
N TYR A 38 9.55 -0.63 -6.47
CA TYR A 38 9.16 -0.76 -7.87
C TYR A 38 7.99 0.18 -8.14
N TRP A 39 8.27 1.48 -8.18
CA TRP A 39 7.30 2.56 -8.31
C TRP A 39 7.76 3.59 -9.35
N LYS A 40 6.80 4.22 -10.06
CA LYS A 40 7.05 5.15 -11.18
C LYS A 40 8.03 4.56 -12.21
N ASP A 41 9.21 5.16 -12.35
CA ASP A 41 10.21 4.81 -13.37
C ASP A 41 10.82 3.41 -13.17
N ASN A 42 10.58 2.80 -12.01
CA ASN A 42 11.08 1.47 -11.66
C ASN A 42 10.00 0.38 -11.78
N ILE A 43 8.82 0.68 -12.33
CA ILE A 43 7.68 -0.24 -12.32
C ILE A 43 7.87 -1.46 -13.25
N ASP A 44 8.64 -1.32 -14.34
CA ASP A 44 8.86 -2.38 -15.32
C ASP A 44 10.09 -3.24 -15.01
N LEU A 45 10.77 -2.97 -13.89
CA LEU A 45 11.93 -3.74 -13.48
C LEU A 45 11.51 -5.06 -12.84
N ASP A 46 12.13 -6.13 -13.30
CA ASP A 46 12.03 -7.47 -12.71
C ASP A 46 13.14 -7.75 -11.70
N TYR A 47 14.20 -6.93 -11.70
CA TYR A 47 15.36 -7.06 -10.82
C TYR A 47 15.70 -5.74 -10.13
N CYS A 48 16.20 -5.84 -8.91
CA CYS A 48 16.63 -4.69 -8.14
C CYS A 48 17.91 -4.07 -8.73
N LYS A 49 17.91 -2.74 -8.93
CA LYS A 49 19.07 -1.98 -9.42
C LYS A 49 20.28 -2.01 -8.47
N PHE A 50 20.05 -2.21 -7.18
CA PHE A 50 21.10 -2.11 -6.15
C PHE A 50 21.68 -3.47 -5.73
N CYS A 51 20.83 -4.49 -5.59
CA CYS A 51 21.27 -5.82 -5.12
C CYS A 51 21.08 -6.94 -6.14
N GLY A 52 20.53 -6.66 -7.32
CA GLY A 52 20.30 -7.66 -8.37
C GLY A 52 19.22 -8.70 -8.05
N GLU A 53 18.60 -8.65 -6.88
CA GLU A 53 17.58 -9.62 -6.47
C GLU A 53 16.30 -9.51 -7.30
N ALA A 54 15.68 -10.67 -7.53
CA ALA A 54 14.44 -10.77 -8.28
C ALA A 54 13.25 -10.14 -7.53
N ARG A 55 12.34 -9.51 -8.27
CA ARG A 55 11.08 -8.97 -7.76
C ARG A 55 10.08 -10.06 -7.36
N TYR A 56 10.04 -11.14 -8.14
CA TYR A 56 9.05 -12.20 -8.01
C TYR A 56 9.67 -13.49 -7.48
N LYS A 57 8.92 -14.20 -6.62
CA LYS A 57 9.27 -15.54 -6.15
C LYS A 57 9.22 -16.53 -7.31
N PRO A 58 10.13 -17.52 -7.34
CA PRO A 58 10.11 -18.56 -8.37
C PRO A 58 8.79 -19.36 -8.29
N THR A 59 8.05 -19.40 -9.40
CA THR A 59 6.84 -20.22 -9.52
C THR A 59 7.24 -21.66 -9.82
N ARG A 60 6.75 -22.63 -9.02
CA ARG A 60 7.11 -24.05 -9.14
C ARG A 60 6.44 -24.79 -10.30
N GLU A 61 5.49 -24.19 -11.02
CA GLU A 61 4.73 -24.85 -12.09
C GLU A 61 4.75 -24.04 -13.39
N ARG A 62 4.90 -24.75 -14.52
CA ARG A 62 4.96 -24.25 -15.92
C ARG A 62 3.64 -23.63 -16.43
N ASN A 63 2.69 -23.31 -15.56
CA ASN A 63 1.45 -22.66 -15.98
C ASN A 63 1.69 -21.15 -16.11
N SER A 64 1.90 -20.71 -17.34
CA SER A 64 2.15 -19.30 -17.73
C SER A 64 1.09 -18.30 -17.27
N ASN A 65 -0.11 -18.76 -16.89
CA ASN A 65 -1.25 -17.92 -16.55
C ASN A 65 -1.43 -17.63 -15.05
N ARG A 66 -0.54 -18.10 -14.15
CA ARG A 66 -0.63 -17.75 -12.73
C ARG A 66 0.02 -16.40 -12.45
N LYS A 67 -0.66 -15.57 -11.64
CA LYS A 67 -0.14 -14.28 -11.17
C LYS A 67 1.21 -14.49 -10.47
N LYS A 68 2.24 -13.77 -10.91
CA LYS A 68 3.57 -13.80 -10.29
C LYS A 68 3.46 -13.35 -8.82
N THR A 69 4.02 -14.13 -7.91
CA THR A 69 4.01 -13.82 -6.47
C THR A 69 5.19 -12.91 -6.14
N LEU A 70 4.96 -11.79 -5.49
CA LEU A 70 6.01 -10.84 -5.10
C LEU A 70 6.78 -11.31 -3.86
N TYR A 71 8.04 -10.90 -3.73
CA TYR A 71 8.81 -11.14 -2.51
C TYR A 71 8.32 -10.28 -1.34
N ALA A 72 8.15 -8.99 -1.57
CA ALA A 72 7.77 -8.02 -0.54
C ALA A 72 6.84 -6.95 -1.12
N VAL A 73 5.93 -6.46 -0.28
CA VAL A 73 4.94 -5.44 -0.62
C VAL A 73 4.83 -4.44 0.53
N LEU A 74 5.11 -3.17 0.25
CA LEU A 74 4.87 -2.05 1.14
C LEU A 74 3.42 -1.59 0.98
N ARG A 75 2.76 -1.30 2.10
CA ARG A 75 1.42 -0.72 2.12
C ARG A 75 1.54 0.76 2.42
N TYR A 76 1.18 1.59 1.45
CA TYR A 76 1.26 3.04 1.53
C TYR A 76 -0.14 3.63 1.73
N LEU A 77 -0.23 4.64 2.59
CA LEU A 77 -1.45 5.41 2.82
C LEU A 77 -1.16 6.83 2.33
N PRO A 78 -1.76 7.27 1.21
CA PRO A 78 -1.41 8.54 0.59
C PRO A 78 -1.69 9.70 1.54
N ILE A 79 -0.69 10.58 1.67
CA ILE A 79 -0.73 11.70 2.58
C ILE A 79 -1.62 12.83 2.05
N THR A 80 -1.63 13.04 0.73
CA THR A 80 -2.39 14.11 0.06
C THR A 80 -3.86 14.18 0.46
N PRO A 81 -4.67 13.11 0.35
CA PRO A 81 -6.08 13.17 0.75
C PRO A 81 -6.27 13.40 2.26
N ARG A 82 -5.27 13.03 3.08
CA ARG A 82 -5.31 13.28 4.53
C ARG A 82 -5.03 14.74 4.85
N LEU A 83 -4.04 15.34 4.17
CA LEU A 83 -3.75 16.77 4.30
C LEU A 83 -4.93 17.60 3.80
N GLN A 84 -5.52 17.27 2.66
CA GLN A 84 -6.71 17.95 2.15
C GLN A 84 -7.86 17.96 3.16
N ARG A 85 -8.08 16.85 3.88
CA ARG A 85 -9.10 16.80 4.95
C ARG A 85 -8.69 17.56 6.19
N LEU A 86 -7.42 17.44 6.61
CA LEU A 86 -6.91 18.13 7.78
C LEU A 86 -7.10 19.65 7.65
N TYR A 87 -6.96 20.17 6.44
CA TYR A 87 -7.06 21.60 6.14
C TYR A 87 -8.35 21.99 5.42
N ALA A 88 -9.37 21.12 5.42
CA ALA A 88 -10.69 21.46 4.92
C ALA A 88 -11.44 22.43 5.86
N SER A 89 -11.02 22.53 7.13
CA SER A 89 -11.55 23.49 8.09
C SER A 89 -10.73 24.78 8.07
N GLN A 90 -11.41 25.92 8.09
CA GLN A 90 -10.77 27.24 8.19
C GLN A 90 -9.90 27.35 9.46
N VAL A 91 -10.38 26.78 10.57
CA VAL A 91 -9.70 26.81 11.87
C VAL A 91 -8.34 26.11 11.82
N THR A 92 -8.26 24.96 11.16
CA THR A 92 -6.99 24.22 11.04
C THR A 92 -6.13 24.73 9.89
N ALA A 93 -6.71 25.38 8.88
CA ALA A 93 -5.97 26.02 7.80
C ALA A 93 -5.17 27.24 8.29
N GLU A 94 -5.73 28.04 9.21
CA GLU A 94 -5.05 29.20 9.82
C GLU A 94 -3.80 28.82 10.61
N GLN A 95 -3.67 27.58 11.08
CA GLN A 95 -2.51 27.10 11.85
C GLN A 95 -1.30 26.71 10.98
N MET A 96 -1.39 26.86 9.66
CA MET A 96 -0.32 26.50 8.71
C MET A 96 0.44 27.69 8.09
N THR A 97 -0.03 28.91 8.29
CA THR A 97 0.62 30.14 7.81
C THR A 97 1.58 30.69 8.86
#